data_AF-A0A964THC9-F1
#
_entry.id   AF-A0A964THC9-F1
#
_cell.length_a   1.000
_cell.length_b   1.000
_cell.length_c   1.000
_cell.angle_alpha   90.00
_cell.angle_beta   90.00
_cell.angle_gamma   90.00
#
_symmetry.space_group_name_H-M   'P 1'
#
loop_
_entity.id
_entity.type
_entity.pdbx_description
1 polymer ?
#
loop_
_entity_poly.entity_id
_entity_poly.type
_entity_poly.pdbx_seq_one_letter_code
_entity_poly.pdbx_strand_id
1 'polypeptide(L)' 'MGVRLKSLRYDAAHGRFEARVDVVRGGVTYRYPCRLAAPADAPRDWIEAALAEAALRQSDSGRVRPR' A
#
# COMPACT_ATOMS: atom_id res chain seq x y z
N MET A 1 5.50 -4.41 14.73
CA MET A 1 4.59 -4.14 13.60
C MET A 1 5.45 -3.80 12.41
N GLY A 2 5.27 -4.48 11.27
CA GLY A 2 6.14 -4.31 10.11
C GLY A 2 5.32 -4.10 8.84
N VAL A 3 5.80 -3.23 7.94
CA VAL A 3 5.17 -2.93 6.65
C VAL A 3 6.14 -3.32 5.54
N ARG A 4 5.67 -4.07 4.54
CA ARG A 4 6.47 -4.51 3.41
C ARG A 4 5.74 -4.22 2.10
N LEU A 5 6.36 -3.45 1.23
CA LEU A 5 5.85 -3.20 -0.12
C LEU A 5 6.31 -4.34 -1.06
N LYS A 6 5.37 -4.99 -1.75
CA LYS A 6 5.67 -6.20 -2.55
C LYS A 6 5.58 -6.01 -4.06
N SER A 7 4.72 -5.10 -4.53
CA SER A 7 4.50 -4.93 -5.97
C SER A 7 4.00 -3.52 -6.22
N LEU A 8 4.87 -2.60 -6.65
CA LEU A 8 4.51 -1.24 -7.08
C LEU A 8 4.39 -1.22 -8.60
N ARG A 9 3.27 -0.73 -9.12
CA ARG A 9 3.02 -0.57 -10.54
C ARG A 9 2.43 0.82 -10.79
N TYR A 10 2.82 1.44 -11.90
CA TYR A 10 2.14 2.63 -12.42
C TYR A 10 1.12 2.25 -13.50
N ASP A 11 -0.10 2.79 -13.37
CA ASP A 11 -1.19 2.69 -14.33
C ASP A 11 -1.29 4.04 -15.05
N ALA A 12 -0.62 4.13 -16.20
CA ALA A 12 -0.57 5.34 -17.02
C ALA A 12 -1.93 5.72 -17.64
N ALA A 13 -2.85 4.75 -17.81
CA ALA A 13 -4.18 5.02 -18.35
C ALA A 13 -5.05 5.80 -17.36
N HIS A 14 -4.79 5.65 -16.05
CA HIS A 14 -5.55 6.31 -14.99
C HIS A 14 -4.72 7.30 -14.16
N GLY A 15 -3.42 7.48 -14.47
CA GLY A 15 -2.53 8.38 -13.74
C GLY A 15 -2.38 8.04 -12.25
N ARG A 16 -2.18 6.74 -11.93
CA ARG A 16 -2.12 6.28 -10.54
C ARG A 16 -1.10 5.17 -10.33
N PHE A 17 -0.57 5.07 -9.12
CA PHE A 17 0.21 3.95 -8.66
C PHE A 17 -0.69 2.95 -7.93
N GLU A 18 -0.50 1.68 -8.24
CA GLU A 18 -1.11 0.56 -7.52
C GLU A 18 -0.01 -0.22 -6.82
N ALA A 19 -0.20 -0.51 -5.53
CA ALA A 19 0.68 -1.38 -4.81
C ALA A 19 0.00 -2.37 -3.88
N ARG A 20 0.71 -3.45 -3.60
CA ARG A 20 0.35 -4.39 -2.53
C ARG A 20 1.28 -4.19 -1.35
N VAL A 21 0.67 -3.92 -0.20
CA VAL A 21 1.37 -3.70 1.06
C VAL A 21 1.00 -4.80 2.05
N ASP A 22 2.01 -5.49 2.55
CA ASP A 22 1.88 -6.52 3.57
C ASP A 22 2.15 -5.88 4.94
N VAL A 23 1.16 -5.92 5.83
CA VAL A 23 1.25 -5.43 7.20
C VAL A 23 1.27 -6.63 8.14
N VAL A 24 2.33 -6.75 8.93
CA VAL A 24 2.48 -7.82 9.94
C VAL A 24 2.03 -7.30 11.30
N ARG A 25 0.94 -7.89 11.83
CA ARG A 25 0.35 -7.56 13.13
C ARG A 25 0.06 -8.85 13.90
N GLY A 26 0.63 -8.98 15.09
CA GLY A 26 0.41 -10.16 15.95
C GLY A 26 0.82 -11.50 15.32
N GLY A 27 1.85 -11.51 14.48
CA GLY A 27 2.30 -12.72 13.75
C GLY A 27 1.47 -13.04 12.49
N VAL A 28 0.40 -12.29 12.23
CA VAL A 28 -0.44 -12.46 11.04
C VAL A 28 -0.07 -11.41 9.99
N THR A 29 0.00 -11.83 8.73
CA THR A 29 0.28 -10.94 7.60
C THR A 29 -1.02 -10.59 6.89
N TYR A 30 -1.37 -9.31 6.91
CA TYR A 30 -2.53 -8.78 6.20
C TYR A 30 -2.05 -8.07 4.93
N ARG A 31 -2.66 -8.39 3.80
CA ARG A 31 -2.29 -7.80 2.51
C ARG A 31 -3.35 -6.80 2.07
N TYR A 32 -2.95 -5.54 1.93
CA TYR A 32 -3.81 -4.44 1.50
C TYR A 32 -3.46 -4.01 0.08
N PRO A 33 -4.42 -4.02 -0.85
CA PRO A 33 -4.27 -3.30 -2.11
C PRO A 33 -4.41 -1.80 -1.83
N CYS A 34 -3.38 -1.04 -2.17
CA CYS A 34 -3.34 0.40 -2.03
C CYS A 34 -3.20 1.05 -3.40
N ARG A 35 -3.90 2.15 -3.60
CA ARG A 35 -3.85 2.94 -4.84
C ARG A 35 -3.57 4.38 -4.47
N LEU A 36 -2.67 5.02 -5.20
CA LEU A 36 -2.28 6.41 -4.99
C LEU A 36 -2.38 7.14 -6.33
N ALA A 37 -3.25 8.15 -6.41
CA ALA A 37 -3.28 9.06 -7.55
C ALA A 37 -2.07 9.99 -7.44
N ALA A 38 -1.12 9.86 -8.37
CA ALA A 38 0.09 10.67 -8.41
C ALA A 38 0.69 10.63 -9.82
N PRO A 39 1.38 11.71 -10.25
CA PRO A 39 2.05 11.75 -11.54
C PRO A 39 3.19 10.71 -11.60
N ALA A 40 3.49 10.21 -12.80
CA ALA A 40 4.56 9.22 -13.02
C ALA A 40 5.93 9.65 -12.48
N ASP A 41 6.19 10.96 -12.49
CA ASP A 41 7.43 11.60 -12.03
C ASP A 41 7.47 11.80 -10.50
N ALA A 42 6.42 11.40 -9.77
CA ALA A 42 6.38 11.56 -8.33
C ALA A 42 7.54 10.78 -7.68
N PRO A 43 8.20 11.38 -6.66
CA PRO A 43 9.34 10.75 -6.03
C PRO A 43 8.93 9.43 -5.39
N ARG A 44 9.71 8.40 -5.69
CA ARG A 44 9.42 7.03 -5.27
C ARG A 44 9.27 6.89 -3.76
N ASP A 45 10.13 7.56 -2.99
CA ASP A 45 10.09 7.53 -1.52
C ASP A 45 8.74 8.04 -0.97
N TRP A 46 8.23 9.12 -1.56
CA TRP A 46 6.92 9.67 -1.22
C TRP A 46 5.77 8.72 -1.61
N ILE A 47 5.86 8.08 -2.78
CA ILE A 47 4.88 7.08 -3.22
C ILE A 47 4.85 5.90 -2.23
N GLU A 48 6.03 5.39 -1.85
CA GLU A 48 6.15 4.27 -0.91
C GLU A 48 5.60 4.63 0.47
N ALA A 49 5.91 5.83 0.99
CA ALA A 49 5.37 6.33 2.25
C ALA A 49 3.85 6.48 2.21
N ALA A 50 3.29 7.09 1.16
CA ALA A 50 1.84 7.28 1.04
C ALA A 50 1.07 5.96 0.91
N LEU A 51 1.63 4.97 0.21
CA LEU A 51 1.02 3.64 0.10
C LEU A 51 1.11 2.86 1.42
N ALA A 52 2.23 2.96 2.14
CA ALA A 52 2.38 2.38 3.47
C ALA A 52 1.37 2.98 4.46
N GLU A 53 1.25 4.31 4.49
CA GLU A 53 0.24 5.04 5.28
C GLU A 53 -1.19 4.59 4.96
N ALA A 54 -1.52 4.44 3.68
CA ALA A 54 -2.84 3.97 3.26
C ALA A 54 -3.13 2.54 3.74
N ALA A 55 -2.13 1.65 3.72
CA ALA A 55 -2.26 0.29 4.22
C ALA A 55 -2.44 0.26 5.74
N LEU A 56 -1.71 1.11 6.46
CA LEU A 56 -1.82 1.27 7.91
C LEU A 56 -3.22 1.74 8.30
N ARG A 57 -3.73 2.80 7.66
CA ARG A 57 -5.11 3.27 7.87
C ARG A 57 -6.14 2.18 7.60
N GLN A 58 -5.98 1.41 6.53
CA GLN A 58 -6.86 0.27 6.25
C GLN A 58 -6.75 -0.83 7.31
N SER A 59 -5.55 -1.07 7.85
CA SER A 59 -5.33 -2.04 8.92
C SER A 59 -6.00 -1.63 10.23
N ASP A 60 -5.91 -0.36 10.61
CA ASP A 60 -6.60 0.19 11.79
C ASP A 60 -8.13 0.14 11.65
N SER A 61 -8.65 0.33 10.44
CA SER A 61 -10.10 0.26 10.18
C SER A 61 -10.68 -1.17 10.20
N GLY A 62 -9.88 -2.21 10.47
CA GLY A 62 -10.35 -3.56 10.79
C GLY A 62 -11.06 -4.34 9.68
N ARG A 63 -11.07 -3.85 8.43
CA ARG A 63 -11.95 -4.35 7.37
C ARG A 63 -11.43 -5.56 6.57
N VAL A 64 -10.28 -6.15 6.93
CA VAL A 64 -9.68 -7.26 6.16
C VAL A 64 -9.54 -8.53 6.99
N ARG A 65 -10.04 -9.64 6.44
CA ARG A 65 -9.87 -10.97 7.04
C ARG A 65 -8.41 -11.41 6.90
N PRO A 66 -7.82 -12.01 7.94
CA PRO A 66 -6.50 -12.60 7.84
C PRO A 66 -6.51 -13.75 6.81
N ARG A 67 -5.38 -13.96 6.15
CA ARG A 67 -5.18 -15.07 5.21
C ARG A 67 -4.32 -16.15 5.87
#